data_AF-A0A9Q0MWV4-F1
#
_entry.id   AF-A0A9Q0MWV4-F1
#
_cell.length_a   1.000
_cell.length_b   1.000
_cell.length_c   1.000
_cell.angle_alpha   90.00
_cell.angle_beta   90.00
_cell.angle_gamma   90.00
#
_symmetry.space_group_name_H-M   'P 1'
#
loop_
_entity.id
_entity.type
_entity.pdbx_description
1 polymer ?
#
loop_
_entity_poly.entity_id
_entity_poly.type
_entity_poly.pdbx_seq_one_letter_code
_entity_poly.pdbx_strand_id
1 'polypeptide(L)'
;MTASFWFVFVGFAHHHPNTFHDGDEPRPDPDFGLCQLDATMGKTDWFHKPLLSVLVTFGDHPFHHLFPTVCHSKLEFLKPIVYDTLQEFGEDLPKASQLELFLGAQVQMGRTKGNSWVSRKTKRQTKLCK
;
A
#
# COMPACT_ATOMS: atom_id res chain seq x y z
N MET A 1 -13.73 -25.28 -1.21
CA MET A 1 -12.52 -24.92 -1.99
C MET A 1 -12.52 -23.48 -2.50
N THR A 2 -13.66 -22.91 -2.90
CA THR A 2 -13.76 -21.51 -3.39
C THR A 2 -13.41 -20.45 -2.33
N ALA A 3 -13.91 -20.59 -1.10
CA ALA A 3 -13.59 -19.64 -0.01
C ALA A 3 -12.09 -19.63 0.36
N SER A 4 -11.44 -20.81 0.39
CA SER A 4 -10.01 -20.93 0.65
C SER A 4 -9.15 -20.27 -0.44
N PHE A 5 -9.56 -20.40 -1.70
CA PHE A 5 -8.89 -19.72 -2.82
C PHE A 5 -9.01 -18.20 -2.71
N TRP A 6 -10.18 -17.69 -2.34
CA TRP A 6 -10.39 -16.24 -2.17
C TRP A 6 -9.51 -15.65 -1.07
N PHE A 7 -9.40 -16.34 0.06
CA PHE A 7 -8.56 -15.91 1.17
C PHE A 7 -7.07 -15.84 0.76
N VAL A 8 -6.60 -16.82 0.00
CA VAL A 8 -5.25 -16.81 -0.59
C VAL A 8 -5.11 -15.65 -1.57
N PHE A 9 -6.04 -15.47 -2.51
CA PHE A 9 -5.95 -14.40 -3.49
C PHE A 9 -5.82 -13.01 -2.86
N VAL A 10 -6.70 -12.69 -1.89
CA VAL A 10 -6.65 -11.39 -1.19
C VAL A 10 -5.45 -11.29 -0.25
N GLY A 11 -5.16 -12.35 0.50
CA GLY A 11 -4.10 -12.39 1.50
C GLY A 11 -2.69 -12.32 0.90
N PHE A 12 -2.49 -12.82 -0.32
CA PHE A 12 -1.20 -12.71 -1.00
C PHE A 12 -1.09 -11.46 -1.87
N ALA A 13 -2.20 -10.91 -2.37
CA ALA A 13 -2.18 -9.82 -3.34
C ALA A 13 -2.32 -8.40 -2.74
N HIS A 14 -1.68 -8.14 -1.60
CA HIS A 14 -1.63 -6.79 -1.02
C HIS A 14 -0.23 -6.32 -0.60
N HIS A 15 0.81 -7.12 -0.86
CA HIS A 15 2.22 -6.77 -0.68
C HIS A 15 2.90 -6.54 -2.04
N HIS A 16 3.81 -5.56 -2.12
CA HIS A 16 4.53 -5.23 -3.36
C HIS A 16 6.02 -4.99 -3.07
N PRO A 17 6.98 -5.35 -3.93
CA PRO A 17 8.42 -5.22 -3.63
C PRO A 17 8.89 -3.78 -3.34
N ASN A 18 8.12 -2.79 -3.80
CA ASN A 18 8.39 -1.38 -3.53
C ASN A 18 7.82 -0.90 -2.17
N THR A 19 7.11 -1.76 -1.43
CA THR A 19 6.75 -1.52 -0.02
C THR A 19 7.83 -2.05 0.90
N PHE A 20 7.98 -1.40 2.04
CA PHE A 20 8.91 -1.81 3.08
C PHE A 20 8.51 -3.20 3.60
N HIS A 21 9.50 -4.06 3.72
CA HIS A 21 9.39 -5.37 4.34
C HIS A 21 10.55 -5.55 5.31
N ASP A 22 10.42 -6.48 6.26
CA ASP A 22 11.53 -6.82 7.13
C ASP A 22 12.79 -7.22 6.33
N GLY A 23 13.96 -6.81 6.81
CA GLY A 23 15.25 -6.91 6.12
C GLY A 23 15.54 -5.83 5.08
N ASP A 24 14.61 -4.90 4.81
CA ASP A 24 14.88 -3.70 4.03
C ASP A 24 15.59 -2.63 4.86
N GLU A 25 16.38 -1.77 4.20
CA GLU A 25 16.90 -0.56 4.83
C GLU A 25 15.74 0.38 5.16
N PRO A 26 15.53 0.80 6.42
CA PRO A 26 14.43 1.69 6.79
C PRO A 26 14.63 3.09 6.21
N ARG A 27 13.57 3.90 6.21
CA ARG A 27 13.69 5.32 5.85
C ARG A 27 14.56 6.06 6.88
N PRO A 28 15.37 7.07 6.45
CA PRO A 28 16.25 7.79 7.37
C PRO A 28 15.51 8.55 8.48
N ASP A 29 14.33 9.10 8.17
CA ASP A 29 13.48 9.81 9.11
C ASP A 29 12.29 8.91 9.54
N PRO A 30 12.33 8.28 10.71
CA PRO A 30 11.37 7.26 11.11
C PRO A 30 10.05 7.85 11.65
N ASP A 31 9.51 8.88 11.00
CA ASP A 31 8.15 9.34 11.27
C ASP A 31 7.17 8.16 11.18
N PHE A 32 6.31 8.02 12.19
CA PHE A 32 5.42 6.88 12.31
C PHE A 32 4.47 6.78 11.11
N GLY A 33 3.85 7.90 10.72
CA GLY A 33 2.88 7.94 9.63
C GLY A 33 3.53 7.55 8.31
N LEU A 34 4.69 8.13 8.01
CA LEU A 34 5.44 7.81 6.79
C LEU A 34 5.97 6.37 6.79
N CYS A 35 6.35 5.81 7.94
CA CYS A 35 6.69 4.39 8.05
C CYS A 35 5.50 3.46 7.74
N GLN A 36 4.27 3.82 8.18
CA GLN A 36 3.06 3.08 7.81
C GLN A 36 2.80 3.13 6.30
N LEU A 37 3.05 4.29 5.66
CA LEU A 37 2.92 4.46 4.22
C LEU A 37 4.05 3.80 3.43
N ASP A 38 5.22 3.62 4.03
CA ASP A 38 6.29 2.82 3.46
C ASP A 38 5.92 1.34 3.43
N ALA A 39 5.21 0.82 4.43
CA ALA A 39 4.75 -0.57 4.48
C ALA A 39 3.50 -0.87 3.62
N THR A 40 2.83 0.14 3.07
CA THR A 40 1.54 -0.03 2.37
C THR A 40 1.56 0.59 0.96
N MET A 41 0.51 0.29 0.20
CA MET A 41 0.28 0.85 -1.13
C MET A 41 -1.22 1.00 -1.38
N GLY A 42 -1.63 2.13 -1.96
CA GLY A 42 -3.00 2.37 -2.37
C GLY A 42 -3.39 1.55 -3.60
N LYS A 43 -4.70 1.39 -3.82
CA LYS A 43 -5.24 0.65 -4.96
C LYS A 43 -5.99 1.59 -5.90
N THR A 44 -5.69 1.54 -7.20
CA THR A 44 -6.27 2.46 -8.20
C THR A 44 -7.45 1.91 -8.97
N ASP A 45 -7.63 0.59 -8.99
CA ASP A 45 -8.60 -0.02 -9.89
C ASP A 45 -10.04 0.24 -9.48
N TRP A 46 -10.92 0.32 -10.48
CA TRP A 46 -12.37 0.45 -10.28
C TRP A 46 -12.93 -0.65 -9.38
N PHE A 47 -12.30 -1.82 -9.38
CA PHE A 47 -12.67 -2.97 -8.56
C PHE A 47 -12.64 -2.63 -7.06
N HIS A 48 -11.81 -1.68 -6.61
CA HIS A 48 -11.70 -1.28 -5.19
C HIS A 48 -12.56 -0.06 -4.82
N LYS A 49 -13.56 0.31 -5.64
CA LYS A 49 -14.50 1.40 -5.32
C LYS A 49 -15.78 0.92 -4.61
N PRO A 50 -16.39 -0.22 -4.98
CA PRO A 50 -17.59 -0.70 -4.30
C PRO A 50 -17.29 -1.13 -2.85
N LEU A 51 -18.17 -0.77 -1.92
CA LEU A 51 -18.01 -1.03 -0.48
C LEU A 51 -17.70 -2.51 -0.16
N LEU A 52 -18.43 -3.44 -0.78
CA LEU A 52 -18.20 -4.87 -0.56
C LEU A 52 -16.79 -5.29 -0.97
N SER A 53 -16.31 -4.79 -2.12
CA SER A 53 -14.97 -5.09 -2.60
C SER A 53 -13.91 -4.51 -1.68
N VAL A 54 -14.08 -3.27 -1.23
CA VAL A 54 -13.16 -2.65 -0.26
C VAL A 54 -13.07 -3.49 1.02
N LEU A 55 -14.22 -3.93 1.55
CA LEU A 55 -14.29 -4.73 2.77
C LEU A 55 -13.54 -6.06 2.66
N VAL A 56 -13.65 -6.73 1.50
CA VAL A 56 -13.02 -8.05 1.31
C VAL A 56 -11.61 -7.98 0.75
N THR A 57 -11.12 -6.81 0.32
CA THR A 57 -9.79 -6.66 -0.29
C THR A 57 -8.89 -5.62 0.35
N PHE A 58 -9.33 -4.95 1.41
CA PHE A 58 -8.62 -3.79 1.99
C PHE A 58 -8.35 -2.71 0.91
N GLY A 59 -9.41 -2.27 0.23
CA GLY A 59 -9.35 -1.31 -0.88
C GLY A 59 -8.59 -0.01 -0.56
N ASP A 60 -8.81 0.53 0.64
CA ASP A 60 -8.13 1.75 1.15
C ASP A 60 -6.96 1.39 2.09
N HIS A 61 -6.13 0.42 1.68
CA HIS A 61 -5.09 -0.20 2.51
C HIS A 61 -4.22 0.78 3.34
N PRO A 62 -3.66 1.88 2.77
CA PRO A 62 -2.85 2.80 3.56
C PRO A 62 -3.62 3.50 4.68
N PHE A 63 -4.90 3.83 4.44
CA PHE A 63 -5.76 4.48 5.42
C PHE A 63 -6.16 3.51 6.54
N HIS A 64 -6.33 2.22 6.22
CA HIS A 64 -6.55 1.20 7.24
C HIS A 64 -5.34 1.04 8.18
N HIS A 65 -4.12 1.21 7.68
CA HIS A 65 -2.91 1.17 8.51
C HIS A 65 -2.71 2.45 9.35
N LEU A 66 -3.02 3.62 8.78
CA LEU A 66 -2.94 4.89 9.52
C LEU A 66 -4.04 5.03 10.57
N PHE A 67 -5.25 4.55 10.28
CA PHE A 67 -6.43 4.70 11.13
C PHE A 67 -7.14 3.37 11.38
N PRO A 68 -6.48 2.38 12.01
CA PRO A 68 -7.00 1.02 12.13
C PRO A 68 -8.30 0.92 12.93
N THR A 69 -8.61 1.92 13.75
CA THR A 69 -9.82 1.99 14.58
C THR A 69 -10.95 2.80 13.95
N VAL A 70 -10.70 3.48 12.82
CA VAL A 70 -11.70 4.30 12.14
C VAL A 70 -12.51 3.43 11.18
N CYS A 71 -13.83 3.52 11.27
CA CYS A 71 -14.72 2.80 10.35
C CYS A 71 -14.45 3.24 8.90
N HIS A 72 -14.42 2.28 7.98
CA HIS A 72 -14.19 2.55 6.56
C HIS A 72 -15.12 3.65 6.00
N SER A 73 -16.39 3.66 6.42
CA SER A 73 -17.39 4.68 6.02
C SER A 73 -17.05 6.11 6.45
N LYS A 74 -16.02 6.31 7.29
CA LYS A 74 -15.56 7.61 7.75
C LYS A 74 -14.23 8.03 7.13
N LEU A 75 -13.54 7.14 6.43
CA LEU A 75 -12.23 7.43 5.83
C LEU A 75 -12.32 8.51 4.75
N GLU A 76 -13.45 8.64 4.06
CA GLU A 76 -13.65 9.69 3.04
C GLU A 76 -13.46 11.11 3.57
N PHE A 77 -13.78 11.35 4.85
CA PHE A 77 -13.58 12.65 5.49
C PHE A 77 -12.12 12.92 5.87
N LEU A 78 -11.34 11.85 6.08
CA LEU A 78 -9.92 11.95 6.45
C LEU A 78 -9.02 12.05 5.22
N LYS A 79 -9.43 11.47 4.09
CA LYS A 79 -8.63 11.44 2.86
C LYS A 79 -8.10 12.81 2.44
N PRO A 80 -8.91 13.89 2.33
CA PRO A 80 -8.40 15.21 1.94
C PRO A 80 -7.31 15.72 2.88
N ILE A 81 -7.54 15.58 4.19
CA ILE A 81 -6.61 16.03 5.23
C ILE A 81 -5.28 15.29 5.13
N VAL A 82 -5.31 13.97 4.89
CA VAL A 82 -4.08 13.18 4.70
C VAL A 82 -3.32 13.62 3.45
N TYR A 83 -4.02 13.87 2.34
CA TYR A 83 -3.36 14.35 1.11
C TYR A 83 -2.73 15.74 1.29
N ASP A 84 -3.39 16.64 2.01
CA ASP A 84 -2.83 17.96 2.33
C ASP A 84 -1.61 17.83 3.25
N THR A 85 -1.71 16.98 4.28
CA THR A 85 -0.58 16.69 5.18
C THR A 85 0.60 16.12 4.40
N LEU A 86 0.39 15.18 3.48
CA LEU A 86 1.47 14.60 2.68
C LEU A 86 2.21 15.62 1.82
N GLN A 87 1.52 16.65 1.33
CA GLN A 87 2.15 17.74 0.59
C GLN A 87 3.12 18.53 1.48
N GLU A 88 2.83 18.73 2.77
CA GLU A 88 3.74 19.37 3.72
C GLU A 88 5.04 18.56 3.90
N PHE A 89 4.96 17.24 3.78
CA PHE A 89 6.12 16.34 3.81
C PHE A 89 6.80 16.14 2.44
N GLY A 90 6.23 16.70 1.36
CA GLY A 90 6.70 16.47 -0.01
C GLY A 90 6.62 14.99 -0.43
N GLU A 91 5.65 14.25 0.11
CA GLU A 91 5.41 12.84 -0.16
C GLU A 91 4.06 12.65 -0.87
N ASP A 92 3.84 11.48 -1.45
CA ASP A 92 2.57 11.09 -2.08
C ASP A 92 2.27 9.63 -1.76
N LEU A 93 1.00 9.23 -1.90
CA LEU A 93 0.57 7.86 -1.69
C LEU A 93 0.85 7.03 -2.95
N PRO A 94 1.82 6.09 -2.91
CA PRO A 94 2.04 5.20 -4.04
C PRO A 94 0.82 4.33 -4.25
N LYS A 95 0.46 4.11 -5.52
CA LYS A 95 -0.68 3.28 -5.90
C LYS A 95 -0.25 2.18 -6.87
N ALA A 96 -0.98 1.08 -6.85
CA ALA A 96 -0.85 -0.01 -7.80
C ALA A 96 -2.21 -0.62 -8.13
N SER A 97 -2.29 -1.25 -9.29
CA SER A 97 -3.42 -2.13 -9.62
C SER A 97 -3.34 -3.45 -8.82
N GLN A 98 -4.47 -4.12 -8.65
CA GLN A 98 -4.58 -5.42 -8.00
C GLN A 98 -3.76 -6.49 -8.72
N LEU A 99 -3.62 -6.39 -10.05
CA LEU A 99 -2.77 -7.27 -10.84
C LEU A 99 -1.29 -7.04 -10.53
N GLU A 100 -0.85 -5.78 -10.44
CA GLU A 100 0.52 -5.45 -10.05
C GLU A 100 0.83 -5.90 -8.61
N LEU A 101 -0.12 -5.75 -7.68
CA LEU A 101 0.04 -6.28 -6.32
C LEU A 101 0.16 -7.81 -6.32
N PHE A 102 -0.67 -8.51 -7.10
CA PHE A 102 -0.60 -9.96 -7.22
C PHE A 102 0.75 -10.44 -7.79
N LEU A 103 1.20 -9.87 -8.91
CA LEU A 103 2.50 -10.20 -9.52
C LEU A 103 3.67 -9.78 -8.62
N GLY A 104 3.57 -8.59 -8.01
CA GLY A 104 4.56 -8.06 -7.10
C GLY A 104 4.77 -8.96 -5.89
N ALA A 105 3.71 -9.51 -5.31
CA ALA A 105 3.82 -10.44 -4.19
C ALA A 105 4.64 -11.70 -4.55
N GLN A 106 4.47 -12.24 -5.77
CA GLN A 106 5.28 -13.37 -6.23
C GLN A 106 6.76 -13.01 -6.34
N VAL A 107 7.07 -11.84 -6.89
CA VAL A 107 8.44 -11.31 -6.97
C VAL A 107 9.03 -11.09 -5.57
N GLN A 108 8.23 -10.57 -4.64
CA GLN A 108 8.65 -10.33 -3.27
C GLN A 108 9.02 -11.62 -2.53
N MET A 109 8.26 -12.70 -2.72
CA MET A 109 8.57 -14.00 -2.11
C MET A 109 9.86 -14.62 -2.65
N GLY A 110 10.19 -14.40 -3.93
CA GLY A 110 11.43 -14.89 -4.54
C GLY A 110 12.69 -14.08 -4.20
N ARG A 111 12.55 -13.00 -3.42
CA ARG A 111 13.63 -12.05 -3.14
C ARG A 111 14.60 -12.60 -2.08
N THR A 112 15.89 -12.45 -2.35
CA THR A 112 16.96 -12.93 -1.46
C THR A 112 17.74 -11.83 -0.74
N LYS A 113 17.49 -10.54 -1.06
CA LYS A 113 18.19 -9.39 -0.47
C LYS A 113 17.24 -8.23 -0.18
N GLY A 114 17.51 -7.54 0.93
CA GLY A 114 16.92 -6.26 1.32
C GLY A 114 16.97 -5.20 0.22
N ASN A 115 15.92 -4.39 0.06
CA ASN A 115 15.97 -3.20 -0.78
C ASN A 115 16.54 -2.01 0.04
N SER A 116 17.31 -1.14 -0.62
CA SER A 116 17.70 0.14 -0.02
C SER A 116 16.54 1.13 -0.03
N TRP A 117 16.55 2.09 0.90
CA TRP A 117 15.52 3.12 0.97
C TRP A 117 15.46 3.94 -0.32
N VAL A 118 16.63 4.35 -0.83
CA VAL A 118 16.75 5.12 -2.08
C VAL A 118 16.12 4.36 -3.26
N SER A 119 16.39 3.06 -3.38
CA SER A 119 15.84 2.24 -4.48
C SER A 119 14.32 2.20 -4.45
N ARG A 120 13.71 2.00 -3.28
CA ARG A 120 12.24 1.99 -3.15
C ARG A 120 11.64 3.36 -3.42
N LYS A 121 12.22 4.44 -2.88
CA LYS A 121 11.71 5.81 -3.08
C LYS A 121 11.70 6.19 -4.56
N THR A 122 12.78 5.93 -5.29
CA THR A 122 12.86 6.21 -6.74
C THR A 122 11.79 5.44 -7.53
N LYS A 123 11.64 4.13 -7.28
CA LYS A 123 10.65 3.30 -8.00
C LYS A 123 9.21 3.75 -7.76
N ARG A 124 8.89 4.26 -6.56
CA ARG A 124 7.57 4.82 -6.22
C ARG A 124 7.31 6.11 -6.99
N GLN A 125 8.27 7.02 -7.03
CA GLN A 125 8.14 8.30 -7.74
C GLN A 125 8.01 8.14 -9.26
N THR A 126 8.74 7.20 -9.86
CA THR A 126 8.65 6.95 -11.31
C THR A 126 7.28 6.45 -11.79
N LYS A 127 6.43 5.92 -10.90
CA LYS A 127 5.05 5.52 -11.24
C LYS A 127 4.05 6.68 -11.20
N LEU A 128 4.37 7.80 -10.55
CA LEU A 128 3.49 8.96 -10.44
C LEU A 128 3.55 9.88 -11.68
N CYS A 129 4.58 9.77 -12.52
CA CYS A 129 4.77 10.56 -13.73
C CYS A 129 4.28 9.90 -15.03
N LYS A 130 3.45 8.86 -14.96
CA LYS A 130 2.78 8.25 -16.12
C LYS A 130 1.28 8.30 -15.95
#